data_AF-A0A7C5SLD1-F1
#
_entry.id   AF-A0A7C5SLD1-F1
#
_cell.length_a   1.000
_cell.length_b   1.000
_cell.length_c   1.000
_cell.angle_alpha   90.00
_cell.angle_beta   90.00
_cell.angle_gamma   90.00
#
_symmetry.space_group_name_H-M   'P 1'
#
loop_
_entity.id
_entity.type
_entity.pdbx_description
1 polymer ?
#
loop_
_entity_poly.entity_id
_entity_poly.type
_entity_poly.pdbx_seq_one_letter_code
_entity_poly.pdbx_strand_id
1 'polypeptide(L)'
;METRPIHSGLHEPLLDDPPGVEGNVEKKPRRGFARSCVSAVARALRMSPGEMVSAGAGLVGRHRRVSAALLVVLLVGGGLWVWLAVRVQPPPDYAHDSLDTLFEYTLLTDDFNRLPLEERLALIEQLVERLRKIGSGDSVLLAMFASMISGEARAQLEKNISRLAVDVSDKYAAGYDPNAPEQEREAYLRDAYLGMVSMFDFADGEVGEHTPEELLEEGRRQARRDLNRFKKGKVGASEVVRVFDLMNNKIGAHMSGHQKIRISAMFRDMTEMLRSGP
;
A
#
# COMPACT_ATOMS: atom_id res chain seq x y z
N MET A 1 5.83 -51.08 -32.07
CA MET A 1 4.70 -50.90 -33.01
C MET A 1 3.47 -50.71 -32.14
N GLU A 2 2.76 -49.59 -32.08
CA GLU A 2 2.56 -48.48 -33.02
C GLU A 2 2.64 -47.13 -32.28
N THR A 3 3.27 -46.17 -32.94
CA THR A 3 3.30 -44.75 -32.59
C THR A 3 2.10 -44.07 -33.24
N ARG A 4 1.32 -43.31 -32.47
CA ARG A 4 0.37 -42.33 -33.02
C ARG A 4 0.77 -40.91 -32.58
N PRO A 5 0.85 -39.94 -33.51
CA PRO A 5 1.20 -38.56 -33.23
C PRO A 5 -0.06 -37.79 -32.81
N ILE A 6 0.03 -36.96 -31.77
CA ILE A 6 -1.01 -35.97 -31.48
C ILE A 6 -0.50 -34.60 -31.91
N HIS A 7 -1.27 -34.03 -32.81
CA HIS A 7 -1.07 -32.79 -33.52
C HIS A 7 -0.93 -31.57 -32.61
N SER A 8 0.05 -30.74 -32.98
CA SER A 8 0.16 -29.32 -32.66
C SER A 8 -1.06 -28.58 -33.22
N GLY A 9 -1.72 -27.80 -32.36
CA GLY A 9 -2.83 -26.93 -32.71
C GLY A 9 -2.97 -25.81 -31.68
N LEU A 10 -1.96 -24.95 -31.60
CA LEU A 10 -2.05 -23.68 -30.87
C LEU A 10 -2.92 -22.74 -31.71
N HIS A 11 -4.20 -22.65 -31.33
CA HIS A 11 -5.06 -21.55 -31.75
C HIS A 11 -4.61 -20.28 -31.01
N GLU A 12 -4.05 -19.37 -31.79
CA GLU A 12 -3.74 -17.98 -31.47
C GLU A 12 -5.06 -17.23 -31.22
N PRO A 13 -5.30 -16.63 -30.04
CA PRO A 13 -6.39 -15.70 -29.88
C PRO A 13 -5.99 -14.35 -30.49
N LEU A 14 -6.63 -14.06 -31.61
CA LEU A 14 -6.73 -12.78 -32.31
C LEU A 14 -6.90 -11.63 -31.29
N LEU A 15 -5.89 -10.75 -31.18
CA LEU A 15 -6.04 -9.46 -30.51
C LEU A 15 -6.88 -8.56 -31.43
N ASP A 16 -8.08 -8.19 -30.98
CA ASP A 16 -8.86 -7.12 -31.60
C ASP A 16 -8.13 -5.78 -31.41
N ASP A 17 -7.80 -5.14 -32.53
CA ASP A 17 -7.27 -3.78 -32.60
C ASP A 17 -8.28 -2.77 -31.99
N PRO A 18 -7.83 -1.79 -31.17
CA PRO A 18 -8.70 -0.71 -30.75
C PRO A 18 -9.04 0.21 -31.95
N PRO A 19 -10.31 0.65 -32.08
CA PRO A 19 -10.73 1.47 -33.21
C PRO A 19 -10.05 2.84 -33.23
N GLY A 20 -9.66 3.22 -34.45
CA GLY A 20 -8.87 4.40 -34.78
C GLY A 20 -9.45 5.73 -34.31
N VAL A 21 -8.51 6.60 -33.94
CA VAL A 21 -8.71 8.03 -33.70
C VAL A 21 -8.69 8.73 -35.06
N GLU A 22 -9.86 8.90 -35.67
CA GLU A 22 -10.06 9.86 -36.75
C GLU A 22 -11.37 10.62 -36.53
N GLY A 23 -11.29 11.94 -36.36
CA GLY A 23 -12.46 12.76 -36.05
C GLY A 23 -12.20 14.27 -35.95
N ASN A 24 -11.85 14.86 -37.09
CA ASN A 24 -12.18 16.23 -37.53
C ASN A 24 -12.26 17.38 -36.50
N VAL A 25 -11.25 18.26 -36.54
CA VAL A 25 -11.31 19.62 -36.00
C VAL A 25 -12.04 20.53 -36.99
N GLU A 26 -13.36 20.65 -36.86
CA GLU A 26 -14.16 21.65 -37.59
C GLU A 26 -14.13 22.99 -36.84
N LYS A 27 -13.29 23.92 -37.30
CA LYS A 27 -13.21 25.31 -36.79
C LYS A 27 -14.45 26.10 -37.22
N LYS A 28 -15.40 26.31 -36.30
CA LYS A 28 -16.51 27.26 -36.46
C LYS A 28 -16.04 28.71 -36.18
N PRO A 29 -16.32 29.71 -37.03
CA PRO A 29 -15.94 31.09 -36.77
C PRO A 29 -16.87 31.73 -35.73
N ARG A 30 -16.29 32.18 -34.61
CA ARG A 30 -16.97 33.00 -33.59
C ARG A 30 -17.28 34.40 -34.13
N ARG A 31 -18.45 34.57 -34.75
CA ARG A 31 -19.10 35.88 -34.94
C ARG A 31 -20.04 36.12 -33.77
N GLY A 32 -19.77 37.13 -32.93
CA GLY A 32 -20.77 37.53 -31.92
C GLY A 32 -20.38 38.53 -30.84
N PHE A 33 -19.13 39.01 -30.72
CA PHE A 33 -18.75 39.83 -29.56
C PHE A 33 -19.02 41.34 -29.70
N ALA A 34 -19.24 41.85 -30.92
CA ALA A 34 -19.33 43.30 -31.15
C ALA A 34 -20.74 43.91 -31.01
N ARG A 35 -21.79 43.11 -30.73
CA ARG A 35 -23.18 43.64 -30.61
C ARG A 35 -23.68 43.83 -29.17
N SER A 36 -22.93 43.41 -28.16
CA SER A 36 -23.41 43.41 -26.77
C SER A 36 -23.12 44.69 -25.97
N CYS A 37 -22.19 45.55 -26.40
CA CYS A 37 -21.82 46.75 -25.63
C CYS A 37 -22.73 47.96 -25.92
N VAL A 38 -23.31 48.05 -27.11
CA VAL A 38 -24.12 49.22 -27.53
C VAL A 38 -25.52 49.22 -26.91
N SER A 39 -26.08 48.05 -26.59
CA SER A 39 -27.43 47.95 -25.99
C SER A 39 -27.47 48.15 -24.47
N ALA A 40 -26.33 47.99 -23.77
CA ALA A 40 -26.23 48.22 -22.33
C ALA A 40 -26.17 49.72 -21.99
N VAL A 41 -25.45 50.51 -22.79
CA VAL A 41 -25.31 51.97 -22.59
C VAL A 41 -26.62 52.71 -22.89
N ALA A 42 -27.35 52.29 -23.93
CA ALA A 42 -28.64 52.90 -24.28
C ALA A 42 -29.75 52.65 -23.23
N ARG A 43 -29.61 51.60 -22.40
CA ARG A 43 -30.57 51.27 -21.34
C ARG A 43 -30.26 52.01 -20.02
N ALA A 44 -28.98 52.33 -19.77
CA ALA A 44 -28.56 53.10 -18.59
C ALA A 44 -28.97 54.59 -18.66
N LEU A 45 -29.08 55.16 -19.87
CA LEU A 45 -29.45 56.57 -20.08
C LEU A 45 -30.96 56.86 -20.01
N ARG A 46 -31.80 55.84 -19.75
CA ARG A 46 -33.26 55.94 -19.73
C ARG A 46 -33.91 55.61 -18.38
N MET A 47 -33.11 55.35 -17.35
CA MET A 47 -33.60 54.97 -16.02
C MET A 47 -33.97 56.22 -15.21
N SER A 48 -35.13 56.18 -14.55
CA SER A 48 -35.56 57.27 -13.67
C SER A 48 -34.82 57.22 -12.32
N PRO A 49 -34.71 58.35 -11.59
CA PRO A 49 -34.04 58.40 -10.28
C PRO A 49 -34.59 57.38 -9.26
N GLY A 50 -35.88 57.00 -9.38
CA GLY A 50 -36.51 56.00 -8.50
C GLY A 50 -36.06 54.55 -8.77
N GLU A 51 -35.61 54.24 -9.99
CA GLU A 51 -35.14 52.89 -10.38
C GLU A 51 -33.66 52.66 -10.03
N MET A 52 -32.87 53.73 -9.88
CA MET A 52 -31.48 53.62 -9.40
C MET A 52 -31.41 53.25 -7.91
N VAL A 53 -32.39 53.70 -7.11
CA VAL A 53 -32.45 53.39 -5.66
C VAL A 53 -32.87 51.93 -5.41
N SER A 54 -33.77 51.36 -6.22
CA SER A 54 -34.19 49.96 -6.11
C SER A 54 -33.16 48.97 -6.66
N ALA A 55 -32.38 49.35 -7.69
CA ALA A 55 -31.27 48.54 -8.21
C ALA A 55 -30.09 48.46 -7.22
N GLY A 56 -29.82 49.53 -6.45
CA GLY A 56 -28.80 49.54 -5.40
C GLY A 56 -29.13 48.63 -4.22
N ALA A 57 -30.41 48.55 -3.83
CA ALA A 57 -30.86 47.70 -2.71
C ALA A 57 -30.71 46.19 -3.00
N GLY A 58 -30.86 45.77 -4.25
CA GLY A 58 -30.70 44.36 -4.67
C GLY A 58 -29.25 43.87 -4.70
N LEU A 59 -28.28 44.75 -4.99
CA LEU A 59 -26.86 44.41 -4.98
C LEU A 59 -26.34 44.13 -3.56
N VAL A 60 -26.73 44.95 -2.58
CA VAL A 60 -26.30 44.80 -1.18
C VAL A 60 -26.76 43.47 -0.58
N GLY A 61 -27.99 43.02 -0.91
CA GLY A 61 -28.51 41.72 -0.47
C GLY A 61 -27.82 40.52 -1.14
N ARG A 62 -27.44 40.65 -2.42
CA ARG A 62 -26.76 39.59 -3.19
C ARG A 62 -25.30 39.43 -2.77
N HIS A 63 -24.60 40.53 -2.47
CA HIS A 63 -23.26 40.47 -1.89
C HIS A 63 -23.27 39.84 -0.50
N ARG A 64 -24.21 40.18 0.39
CA ARG A 64 -24.31 39.53 1.72
C ARG A 64 -24.48 38.01 1.63
N ARG A 65 -25.26 37.51 0.67
CA ARG A 65 -25.45 36.05 0.49
C ARG A 65 -24.21 35.36 -0.07
N VAL A 66 -23.51 35.99 -1.01
CA VAL A 66 -22.24 35.46 -1.55
C VAL A 66 -21.13 35.50 -0.50
N SER A 67 -21.03 36.58 0.27
CA SER A 67 -20.09 36.69 1.39
C SER A 67 -20.37 35.66 2.49
N ALA A 68 -21.64 35.44 2.83
CA ALA A 68 -22.02 34.42 3.82
C ALA A 68 -21.68 33.00 3.33
N ALA A 69 -21.93 32.69 2.06
CA ALA A 69 -21.59 31.39 1.49
C ALA A 69 -20.07 31.13 1.47
N LEU A 70 -19.27 32.14 1.11
CA LEU A 70 -17.81 32.05 1.15
C LEU A 70 -17.28 31.83 2.56
N LEU A 71 -17.87 32.50 3.55
CA LEU A 71 -17.48 32.37 4.95
C LEU A 71 -17.83 30.97 5.49
N VAL A 72 -18.99 30.40 5.11
CA VAL A 72 -19.33 29.01 5.44
C VAL A 72 -18.36 28.03 4.78
N VAL A 73 -18.00 28.22 3.51
CA VAL A 73 -17.01 27.36 2.83
C VAL A 73 -15.64 27.46 3.49
N LEU A 74 -15.22 28.66 3.90
CA LEU A 74 -13.96 28.85 4.63
C LEU A 74 -13.99 28.23 6.03
N LEU A 75 -15.11 28.32 6.75
CA LEU A 75 -15.25 27.71 8.07
C LEU A 75 -15.33 26.19 8.00
N VAL A 76 -16.09 25.64 7.04
CA VAL A 76 -16.20 24.20 6.85
C VAL A 76 -14.93 23.61 6.25
N GLY A 77 -14.38 24.24 5.21
CA GLY A 77 -13.13 23.83 4.59
C GLY A 77 -11.92 24.01 5.51
N GLY A 78 -11.84 25.14 6.21
CA GLY A 78 -10.81 25.41 7.21
C GLY A 78 -10.95 24.52 8.44
N GLY A 79 -12.17 24.29 8.93
CA GLY A 79 -12.43 23.35 10.03
C GLY A 79 -12.07 21.91 9.66
N LEU A 80 -12.42 21.46 8.45
CA LEU A 80 -12.03 20.15 7.94
C LEU A 80 -10.51 20.04 7.76
N TRP A 81 -9.86 21.09 7.27
CA TRP A 81 -8.41 21.12 7.10
C TRP A 81 -7.67 21.09 8.44
N VAL A 82 -8.10 21.88 9.42
CA VAL A 82 -7.55 21.84 10.79
C VAL A 82 -7.78 20.47 11.42
N TRP A 83 -8.97 19.89 11.24
CA TRP A 83 -9.27 18.55 11.75
C TRP A 83 -8.39 17.47 11.10
N LEU A 84 -8.14 17.55 9.78
CA LEU A 84 -7.22 16.65 9.08
C LEU A 84 -5.75 16.86 9.48
N ALA A 85 -5.33 18.10 9.75
CA ALA A 85 -3.97 18.41 10.18
C ALA A 85 -3.69 17.97 11.62
N VAL A 86 -4.66 18.13 12.53
CA VAL A 86 -4.55 17.69 13.94
C VAL A 86 -4.72 16.18 14.09
N ARG A 87 -5.29 15.50 13.09
CA ARG A 87 -5.46 14.04 13.06
C ARG A 87 -4.16 13.26 12.93
N VAL A 88 -3.09 13.86 12.39
CA VAL A 88 -1.79 13.17 12.25
C VAL A 88 -1.12 13.17 13.62
N GLN A 89 -1.10 12.02 14.28
CA GLN A 89 -0.34 11.90 15.52
C GLN A 89 1.15 11.99 15.19
N PRO A 90 1.92 12.86 15.88
CA PRO A 90 3.37 12.83 15.75
C PRO A 90 3.89 11.45 16.20
N PRO A 91 4.96 10.92 15.58
CA PRO A 91 5.54 9.67 16.01
C PRO A 91 5.96 9.80 17.49
N PRO A 92 5.57 8.86 18.36
CA PRO A 92 5.97 8.88 19.76
C PRO A 92 7.49 8.69 19.88
N ASP A 93 8.05 9.06 21.02
CA ASP A 93 9.45 8.82 21.34
C ASP A 93 9.63 7.36 21.79
N TYR A 94 10.19 6.52 20.91
CA TYR A 94 10.36 5.09 21.18
C TYR A 94 11.35 4.81 22.32
N ALA A 95 12.19 5.78 22.70
CA ALA A 95 13.10 5.65 23.83
C ALA A 95 12.44 6.01 25.18
N HIS A 96 11.44 6.90 25.20
CA HIS A 96 10.93 7.47 26.44
C HIS A 96 9.42 7.26 26.69
N ASP A 97 8.58 7.18 25.65
CA ASP A 97 7.12 7.06 25.80
C ASP A 97 6.68 5.67 26.26
N SER A 98 5.49 5.48 26.81
CA SER A 98 5.05 4.17 27.31
C SER A 98 4.81 3.15 26.18
N LEU A 99 5.00 1.86 26.48
CA LEU A 99 4.83 0.78 25.50
C LEU A 99 3.42 0.76 24.88
N ASP A 100 2.38 1.10 25.65
CA ASP A 100 1.01 1.17 25.13
C ASP A 100 0.87 2.19 24.01
N THR A 101 1.48 3.37 24.17
CA THR A 101 1.47 4.45 23.18
C THR A 101 2.26 4.06 21.93
N LEU A 102 3.41 3.41 22.11
CA LEU A 102 4.19 2.88 20.99
C LEU A 102 3.41 1.83 20.20
N PHE A 103 2.78 0.89 20.91
CA PHE A 103 1.97 -0.15 20.28
C PHE A 103 0.73 0.41 19.60
N GLU A 104 0.02 1.34 20.24
CA GLU A 104 -1.12 2.01 19.64
C GLU A 104 -0.71 2.69 18.32
N TYR A 105 0.36 3.48 18.34
CA TYR A 105 0.86 4.14 17.14
C TYR A 105 1.30 3.16 16.05
N THR A 106 2.20 2.21 16.39
CA THR A 106 2.82 1.29 15.40
C THR A 106 1.82 0.29 14.83
N LEU A 107 0.95 -0.25 15.68
CA LEU A 107 0.14 -1.42 15.38
C LEU A 107 -1.31 -1.06 15.06
N LEU A 108 -1.87 -0.03 15.72
CA LEU A 108 -3.30 0.26 15.72
C LEU A 108 -3.66 1.54 14.96
N THR A 109 -2.70 2.36 14.53
CA THR A 109 -2.99 3.54 13.71
C THR A 109 -2.62 3.35 12.23
N ASP A 110 -3.29 4.09 11.35
CA ASP A 110 -2.90 4.20 9.95
C ASP A 110 -1.73 5.17 9.73
N ASP A 111 -1.36 5.97 10.74
CA ASP A 111 -0.31 6.98 10.62
C ASP A 111 1.07 6.35 10.45
N PHE A 112 1.31 5.20 11.10
CA PHE A 112 2.52 4.40 10.85
C PHE A 112 2.70 4.06 9.36
N ASN A 113 1.61 3.69 8.66
CA ASN A 113 1.66 3.35 7.23
C ASN A 113 1.94 4.55 6.31
N ARG A 114 1.82 5.78 6.81
CA ARG A 114 2.12 7.00 6.05
C ARG A 114 3.61 7.35 6.05
N LEU A 115 4.37 6.75 6.96
CA LEU A 115 5.81 6.97 7.06
C LEU A 115 6.54 6.26 5.90
N PRO A 116 7.67 6.84 5.42
CA PRO A 116 8.61 6.15 4.55
C PRO A 116 8.99 4.77 5.11
N LEU A 117 9.28 3.81 4.23
CA LEU A 117 9.61 2.43 4.63
C LEU A 117 10.81 2.40 5.59
N GLU A 118 11.84 3.22 5.33
CA GLU A 118 13.04 3.32 6.15
C GLU A 118 12.73 3.77 7.58
N GLU A 119 11.84 4.76 7.73
CA GLU A 119 11.41 5.25 9.03
C GLU A 119 10.60 4.19 9.77
N ARG A 120 9.70 3.47 9.08
CA ARG A 120 8.94 2.36 9.67
C ARG A 120 9.85 1.27 10.21
N LEU A 121 10.89 0.89 9.45
CA LEU A 121 11.86 -0.11 9.88
C LEU A 121 12.68 0.35 11.08
N ALA A 122 13.12 1.62 11.09
CA ALA A 122 13.87 2.18 12.21
C ALA A 122 13.04 2.25 13.52
N LEU A 123 11.75 2.54 13.41
CA LEU A 123 10.84 2.55 14.56
C LEU A 123 10.57 1.13 15.07
N ILE A 124 10.41 0.16 14.17
CA ILE A 124 10.30 -1.26 14.53
C ILE A 124 11.55 -1.74 15.26
N GLU A 125 12.74 -1.40 14.77
CA GLU A 125 14.01 -1.75 15.42
C GLU A 125 14.10 -1.21 16.85
N GLN A 126 13.72 0.05 17.07
CA GLN A 126 13.69 0.66 18.40
C GLN A 126 12.67 -0.02 19.33
N LEU A 127 11.50 -0.39 18.80
CA LEU A 127 10.49 -1.14 19.55
C LEU A 127 11.03 -2.51 19.97
N VAL A 128 11.72 -3.22 19.07
CA VAL A 128 12.37 -4.52 19.37
C VAL A 128 13.42 -4.38 20.45
N GLU A 129 14.33 -3.42 20.30
CA GLU A 129 15.41 -3.21 21.25
C GLU A 129 14.86 -2.93 22.65
N ARG A 130 13.78 -2.16 22.72
CA ARG A 130 13.08 -1.88 23.96
C ARG A 130 12.37 -3.09 24.56
N LEU A 131 11.69 -3.89 23.74
CA LEU A 131 11.04 -5.12 24.21
C LEU A 131 12.06 -6.13 24.74
N ARG A 132 13.22 -6.26 24.09
CA ARG A 132 14.34 -7.09 24.58
C ARG A 132 14.85 -6.64 25.94
N LYS A 133 14.94 -5.32 26.18
CA LYS A 133 15.35 -4.75 27.47
C LYS A 133 14.34 -5.02 28.60
N ILE A 134 13.06 -5.21 28.29
CA ILE A 134 11.98 -5.47 29.26
C ILE A 134 11.71 -6.98 29.44
N GLY A 135 11.93 -7.78 28.40
CA GLY A 135 11.56 -9.20 28.29
C GLY A 135 12.28 -10.14 29.25
N SER A 136 13.30 -9.70 29.99
CA SER A 136 13.95 -10.53 31.02
C SER A 136 13.18 -10.60 32.35
N GLY A 137 12.04 -9.93 32.52
CA GLY A 137 11.31 -9.91 33.81
C GLY A 137 9.78 -9.82 33.79
N ASP A 138 9.13 -9.34 32.72
CA ASP A 138 7.69 -8.97 32.75
C ASP A 138 6.79 -9.74 31.77
N SER A 139 6.61 -11.04 31.99
CA SER A 139 5.67 -11.89 31.21
C SER A 139 4.20 -11.45 31.32
N VAL A 140 3.86 -10.70 32.37
CA VAL A 140 2.49 -10.18 32.62
C VAL A 140 2.13 -9.10 31.61
N LEU A 141 3.05 -8.19 31.28
CA LEU A 141 2.83 -7.12 30.29
C LEU A 141 2.65 -7.70 28.88
N LEU A 142 3.44 -8.73 28.52
CA LEU A 142 3.28 -9.43 27.24
C LEU A 142 1.93 -10.14 27.13
N ALA A 143 1.49 -10.80 28.22
CA ALA A 143 0.19 -11.45 28.27
C ALA A 143 -0.98 -10.45 28.21
N MET A 144 -0.86 -9.29 28.88
CA MET A 144 -1.84 -8.21 28.75
C MET A 144 -1.87 -7.64 27.33
N PHE A 145 -0.71 -7.45 26.69
CA PHE A 145 -0.63 -7.02 25.30
C PHE A 145 -1.29 -8.03 24.34
N ALA A 146 -1.00 -9.33 24.49
CA ALA A 146 -1.64 -10.37 23.71
C ALA A 146 -3.17 -10.41 23.93
N SER A 147 -3.64 -10.10 25.16
CA SER A 147 -5.07 -9.99 25.45
C SER A 147 -5.73 -8.73 24.85
N MET A 148 -4.96 -7.65 24.70
CA MET A 148 -5.39 -6.38 24.09
C MET A 148 -5.50 -6.49 22.57
N ILE A 149 -4.71 -7.36 21.94
CA ILE A 149 -4.83 -7.71 20.51
C ILE A 149 -5.97 -8.74 20.33
N SER A 150 -7.21 -8.31 20.60
CA SER A 150 -8.40 -9.10 20.29
C SER A 150 -9.35 -8.32 19.37
N GLY A 151 -10.11 -9.04 18.54
CA GLY A 151 -11.11 -8.44 17.64
C GLY A 151 -10.52 -7.56 16.53
N GLU A 152 -11.01 -6.33 16.41
CA GLU A 152 -10.70 -5.40 15.31
C GLU A 152 -9.22 -4.94 15.32
N ALA A 153 -8.64 -4.78 16.51
CA ALA A 153 -7.22 -4.41 16.68
C ALA A 153 -6.28 -5.45 16.05
N ARG A 154 -6.61 -6.74 16.20
CA ARG A 154 -5.85 -7.84 15.55
C ARG A 154 -5.94 -7.76 14.04
N ALA A 155 -7.14 -7.53 13.49
CA ALA A 155 -7.33 -7.44 12.05
C ALA A 155 -6.58 -6.24 11.45
N GLN A 156 -6.51 -5.13 12.17
CA GLN A 156 -5.76 -3.95 11.76
C GLN A 156 -4.25 -4.17 11.84
N LEU A 157 -3.77 -4.81 12.90
CA LEU A 157 -2.38 -5.24 13.02
C LEU A 157 -1.98 -6.18 11.86
N GLU A 158 -2.77 -7.22 11.59
CA GLU A 158 -2.54 -8.15 10.49
C GLU A 158 -2.47 -7.41 9.14
N LYS A 159 -3.33 -6.40 8.93
CA LYS A 159 -3.33 -5.57 7.73
C LYS A 159 -2.08 -4.69 7.62
N ASN A 160 -1.63 -4.08 8.72
CA ASN A 160 -0.44 -3.23 8.77
C ASN A 160 0.84 -4.06 8.53
N ILE A 161 0.95 -5.22 9.18
CA ILE A 161 2.06 -6.17 8.96
C ILE A 161 2.03 -6.68 7.52
N SER A 162 0.86 -7.02 6.97
CA SER A 162 0.75 -7.49 5.58
C SER A 162 1.25 -6.44 4.58
N ARG A 163 0.90 -5.16 4.79
CA ARG A 163 1.41 -4.05 3.98
C ARG A 163 2.92 -3.87 4.12
N LEU A 164 3.43 -3.92 5.35
CA LEU A 164 4.86 -3.84 5.59
C LEU A 164 5.61 -4.98 4.90
N ALA A 165 5.12 -6.21 5.00
CA ALA A 165 5.72 -7.37 4.35
C ALA A 165 5.74 -7.21 2.81
N VAL A 166 4.68 -6.65 2.23
CA VAL A 166 4.63 -6.29 0.80
C VAL A 166 5.70 -5.25 0.45
N ASP A 167 5.79 -4.17 1.23
CA ASP A 167 6.73 -3.07 0.97
C ASP A 167 8.19 -3.54 1.08
N VAL A 168 8.50 -4.36 2.08
CA VAL A 168 9.82 -4.98 2.26
C VAL A 168 10.12 -5.92 1.10
N SER A 169 9.17 -6.77 0.72
CA SER A 169 9.32 -7.69 -0.42
C SER A 169 9.55 -6.93 -1.72
N ASP A 170 8.83 -5.83 -1.96
CA ASP A 170 9.02 -4.99 -3.15
C ASP A 170 10.37 -4.27 -3.13
N LYS A 171 10.84 -3.81 -1.95
CA LYS A 171 12.18 -3.21 -1.81
C LYS A 171 13.28 -4.18 -2.24
N TYR A 172 13.24 -5.43 -1.75
CA TYR A 172 14.20 -6.45 -2.19
C TYR A 172 14.00 -6.83 -3.65
N ALA A 173 12.75 -7.00 -4.10
CA ALA A 173 12.50 -7.32 -5.50
C ALA A 173 13.00 -6.20 -6.43
N ALA A 174 12.89 -4.93 -6.04
CA ALA A 174 13.32 -3.79 -6.84
C ALA A 174 14.83 -3.71 -7.01
N GLY A 175 15.60 -4.18 -6.02
CA GLY A 175 17.06 -4.29 -6.10
C GLY A 175 17.57 -5.60 -6.72
N TYR A 176 16.68 -6.55 -6.99
CA TYR A 176 17.03 -7.84 -7.57
C TYR A 176 17.22 -7.76 -9.09
N ASP A 177 18.41 -8.11 -9.57
CA ASP A 177 18.69 -8.30 -11.00
C ASP A 177 18.74 -9.80 -11.35
N PRO A 178 17.77 -10.34 -12.12
CA PRO A 178 17.78 -11.73 -12.53
C PRO A 178 18.94 -12.09 -13.48
N ASN A 179 19.54 -11.09 -14.14
CA ASN A 179 20.63 -11.28 -15.10
C ASN A 179 22.02 -11.15 -14.47
N ALA A 180 22.10 -10.86 -13.17
CA ALA A 180 23.37 -10.81 -12.45
C ALA A 180 24.10 -12.17 -12.48
N PRO A 181 25.44 -12.18 -12.34
CA PRO A 181 26.22 -13.40 -12.16
C PRO A 181 25.64 -14.28 -11.04
N GLU A 182 25.68 -15.60 -11.22
CA GLU A 182 25.04 -16.56 -10.32
C GLU A 182 25.42 -16.36 -8.84
N GLN A 183 26.71 -16.12 -8.56
CA GLN A 183 27.20 -15.89 -7.19
C GLN A 183 26.62 -14.62 -6.57
N GLU A 184 26.54 -13.53 -7.33
CA GLU A 184 25.98 -12.25 -6.85
C GLU A 184 24.47 -12.39 -6.63
N ARG A 185 23.79 -13.09 -7.55
CA ARG A 185 22.37 -13.36 -7.47
C ARG A 185 22.03 -14.22 -6.24
N GLU A 186 22.80 -15.28 -5.98
CA GLU A 186 22.61 -16.12 -4.80
C GLU A 186 22.88 -15.38 -3.49
N ALA A 187 23.93 -14.57 -3.43
CA ALA A 187 24.24 -13.75 -2.26
C ALA A 187 23.09 -12.77 -1.98
N TYR A 188 22.59 -12.08 -3.01
CA TYR A 188 21.46 -11.17 -2.87
C TYR A 188 20.20 -11.88 -2.38
N LEU A 189 19.85 -13.03 -2.98
CA LEU A 189 18.67 -13.78 -2.58
C LEU A 189 18.77 -14.34 -1.16
N ARG A 190 19.98 -14.66 -0.69
CA ARG A 190 20.24 -15.08 0.70
C ARG A 190 19.98 -13.93 1.66
N ASP A 191 20.52 -12.75 1.37
CA ASP A 191 20.34 -11.58 2.21
C ASP A 191 18.88 -11.12 2.24
N ALA A 192 18.19 -11.18 1.09
CA ALA A 192 16.76 -10.91 0.99
C ALA A 192 15.94 -11.92 1.81
N TYR A 193 16.26 -13.21 1.73
CA TYR A 193 15.60 -14.25 2.54
C TYR A 193 15.76 -13.98 4.04
N LEU A 194 16.99 -13.74 4.48
CA LEU A 194 17.28 -13.44 5.89
C LEU A 194 16.55 -12.19 6.37
N GLY A 195 16.58 -11.10 5.60
CA GLY A 195 15.86 -9.88 5.94
C GLY A 195 14.35 -10.08 6.06
N MET A 196 13.76 -10.91 5.20
CA MET A 196 12.33 -11.25 5.27
C MET A 196 12.00 -12.16 6.46
N VAL A 197 12.79 -13.20 6.73
CA VAL A 197 12.55 -14.10 7.87
C VAL A 197 12.72 -13.37 9.19
N SER A 198 13.74 -12.53 9.35
CA SER A 198 13.90 -11.71 10.55
C SER A 198 12.70 -10.79 10.81
N MET A 199 12.01 -10.35 9.76
CA MET A 199 10.77 -9.59 9.90
C MET A 199 9.58 -10.45 10.38
N PHE A 200 9.54 -11.73 9.98
CA PHE A 200 8.52 -12.68 10.47
C PHE A 200 8.79 -13.11 11.91
N ASP A 201 10.05 -13.42 12.25
CA ASP A 201 10.45 -13.69 13.64
C ASP A 201 10.12 -12.50 14.54
N PHE A 202 10.20 -11.27 14.01
CA PHE A 202 9.71 -10.07 14.69
C PHE A 202 8.21 -10.08 14.94
N ALA A 203 7.41 -10.40 13.93
CA ALA A 203 5.96 -10.45 14.07
C ALA A 203 5.50 -11.51 15.09
N ASP A 204 6.23 -12.64 15.18
CA ASP A 204 5.94 -13.74 16.09
C ASP A 204 6.62 -13.60 17.47
N GLY A 205 7.54 -12.64 17.62
CA GLY A 205 8.23 -12.34 18.88
C GLY A 205 9.47 -13.19 19.17
N GLU A 206 9.96 -13.96 18.20
CA GLU A 206 11.10 -14.91 18.31
C GLU A 206 12.44 -14.26 17.93
N VAL A 207 12.57 -12.94 18.08
CA VAL A 207 13.71 -12.17 17.51
C VAL A 207 15.04 -12.52 18.17
N GLY A 208 15.93 -13.14 17.39
CA GLY A 208 17.31 -13.43 17.78
C GLY A 208 17.49 -14.78 18.47
N GLU A 209 16.50 -15.67 18.37
CA GLU A 209 16.63 -17.07 18.80
C GLU A 209 17.46 -17.90 17.81
N HIS A 210 17.58 -17.46 16.55
CA HIS A 210 18.24 -18.20 15.48
C HIS A 210 19.38 -17.40 14.83
N THR A 211 20.45 -18.12 14.51
CA THR A 211 21.56 -17.61 13.69
C THR A 211 21.16 -17.53 12.21
N PRO A 212 21.81 -16.65 11.40
CA PRO A 212 21.55 -16.60 9.96
C PRO A 212 21.70 -17.97 9.27
N GLU A 213 22.68 -18.76 9.69
CA GLU A 213 22.92 -20.11 9.18
C GLU A 213 21.77 -21.08 9.52
N GLU A 214 21.26 -21.03 10.74
CA GLU A 214 20.11 -21.84 11.19
C GLU A 214 18.84 -21.47 10.42
N LEU A 215 18.59 -20.16 10.21
CA LEU A 215 17.45 -19.69 9.41
C LEU A 215 17.53 -20.19 7.96
N LEU A 216 18.72 -20.14 7.35
CA LEU A 216 18.92 -20.65 5.99
C LEU A 216 18.74 -22.17 5.93
N GLU A 217 19.22 -22.90 6.92
CA GLU A 217 19.05 -24.35 6.98
C GLU A 217 17.58 -24.73 7.18
N GLU A 218 16.85 -24.03 8.05
CA GLU A 218 15.40 -24.19 8.20
C GLU A 218 14.67 -23.92 6.89
N GLY A 219 14.98 -22.81 6.22
CA GLY A 219 14.42 -22.46 4.92
C GLY A 219 14.62 -23.54 3.87
N ARG A 220 15.84 -24.09 3.78
CA ARG A 220 16.17 -25.22 2.90
C ARG A 220 15.37 -26.47 3.27
N ARG A 221 15.27 -26.78 4.57
CA ARG A 221 14.52 -27.94 5.06
C ARG A 221 13.04 -27.82 4.72
N GLN A 222 12.46 -26.65 4.92
CA GLN A 222 11.08 -26.33 4.57
C GLN A 222 10.86 -26.44 3.05
N ALA A 223 11.71 -25.82 2.22
CA ALA A 223 11.62 -25.92 0.76
C ALA A 223 11.67 -27.38 0.27
N ARG A 224 12.54 -28.21 0.87
CA ARG A 224 12.63 -29.65 0.57
C ARG A 224 11.38 -30.41 1.02
N ARG A 225 10.83 -30.10 2.20
CA ARG A 225 9.56 -30.67 2.68
C ARG A 225 8.43 -30.35 1.72
N ASP A 226 8.29 -29.10 1.32
CA ASP A 226 7.23 -28.63 0.43
C ASP A 226 7.34 -29.28 -0.96
N LEU A 227 8.54 -29.32 -1.55
CA LEU A 227 8.79 -30.05 -2.80
C LEU A 227 8.36 -31.52 -2.71
N ASN A 228 8.70 -32.19 -1.60
CA ASN A 228 8.33 -33.57 -1.38
C ASN A 228 6.82 -33.76 -1.19
N ARG A 229 6.12 -32.80 -0.58
CA ARG A 229 4.67 -32.81 -0.46
C ARG A 229 4.01 -32.64 -1.83
N PHE A 230 4.48 -31.71 -2.65
CA PHE A 230 4.02 -31.51 -4.03
C PHE A 230 4.23 -32.75 -4.90
N LYS A 231 5.44 -33.31 -4.92
CA LYS A 231 5.76 -34.53 -5.69
C LYS A 231 4.89 -35.73 -5.31
N LYS A 232 4.51 -35.84 -4.04
CA LYS A 232 3.69 -36.95 -3.52
C LYS A 232 2.19 -36.69 -3.64
N GLY A 233 1.75 -35.59 -4.26
CA GLY A 233 0.34 -35.21 -4.33
C GLY A 233 -0.31 -34.98 -2.96
N LYS A 234 0.51 -34.69 -1.93
CA LYS A 234 0.07 -34.50 -0.54
C LYS A 234 -0.35 -33.07 -0.22
N VAL A 235 -0.44 -32.21 -1.23
CA VAL A 235 -1.02 -30.87 -1.10
C VAL A 235 -2.48 -31.01 -1.47
N GLY A 236 -3.37 -30.88 -0.47
CA GLY A 236 -4.81 -31.00 -0.71
C GLY A 236 -5.32 -29.82 -1.54
N ALA A 237 -6.37 -30.03 -2.33
CA ALA A 237 -7.00 -28.95 -3.11
C ALA A 237 -7.44 -27.75 -2.23
N SER A 238 -7.89 -28.03 -1.00
CA SER A 238 -8.25 -27.01 -0.02
C SER A 238 -7.06 -26.19 0.48
N GLU A 239 -5.87 -26.79 0.54
CA GLU A 239 -4.64 -26.12 0.96
C GLU A 239 -4.14 -25.20 -0.16
N VAL A 240 -4.19 -25.66 -1.41
CA VAL A 240 -3.89 -24.83 -2.59
C VAL A 240 -4.82 -23.61 -2.65
N VAL A 241 -6.12 -23.81 -2.47
CA VAL A 241 -7.11 -22.70 -2.46
C VAL A 241 -6.82 -21.70 -1.34
N ARG A 242 -6.41 -22.18 -0.16
CA ARG A 242 -6.07 -21.30 0.97
C ARG A 242 -4.83 -20.47 0.72
N VAL A 243 -3.79 -21.05 0.13
CA VAL A 243 -2.57 -20.32 -0.26
C VAL A 243 -2.91 -19.29 -1.34
N PHE A 244 -3.75 -19.67 -2.32
CA PHE A 244 -4.17 -18.78 -3.39
C PHE A 244 -4.99 -17.59 -2.86
N ASP A 245 -5.90 -17.83 -1.91
CA ASP A 245 -6.68 -16.79 -1.24
C ASP A 245 -5.80 -15.86 -0.41
N LEU A 246 -4.86 -16.40 0.37
CA LEU A 246 -3.88 -15.62 1.11
C LEU A 246 -3.06 -14.72 0.17
N MET A 247 -2.53 -15.29 -0.92
CA MET A 247 -1.69 -14.55 -1.87
C MET A 247 -2.46 -13.52 -2.68
N ASN A 248 -3.70 -13.79 -3.12
CA ASN A 248 -4.44 -12.85 -3.97
C ASN A 248 -5.27 -11.85 -3.18
N ASN A 249 -5.94 -12.29 -2.13
CA ASN A 249 -6.98 -11.50 -1.45
C ASN A 249 -6.48 -10.86 -0.15
N LYS A 250 -5.46 -11.41 0.51
CA LYS A 250 -4.88 -10.81 1.73
C LYS A 250 -3.60 -10.02 1.44
N ILE A 251 -2.61 -10.67 0.85
CA ILE A 251 -1.31 -10.06 0.58
C ILE A 251 -1.36 -9.28 -0.75
N GLY A 252 -1.81 -9.94 -1.82
CA GLY A 252 -1.84 -9.38 -3.17
C GLY A 252 -2.91 -8.31 -3.38
N ALA A 253 -3.84 -8.12 -2.45
CA ALA A 253 -4.76 -6.98 -2.46
C ALA A 253 -4.05 -5.64 -2.22
N HIS A 254 -2.83 -5.68 -1.69
CA HIS A 254 -2.01 -4.50 -1.41
C HIS A 254 -0.89 -4.27 -2.44
N MET A 255 -0.76 -5.15 -3.44
CA MET A 255 0.29 -5.06 -4.46
C MET A 255 -0.26 -4.54 -5.79
N SER A 256 0.47 -3.62 -6.43
CA SER A 256 0.27 -3.30 -7.86
C SER A 256 0.66 -4.49 -8.76
N GLY A 257 0.17 -4.51 -10.00
CA GLY A 257 0.49 -5.58 -10.95
C GLY A 257 2.00 -5.73 -11.20
N HIS A 258 2.73 -4.62 -11.25
CA HIS A 258 4.19 -4.63 -11.42
C HIS A 258 4.92 -5.21 -10.20
N GLN A 259 4.48 -4.85 -8.99
CA GLN A 259 5.03 -5.42 -7.75
C GLN A 259 4.83 -6.94 -7.71
N LYS A 260 3.63 -7.42 -8.07
CA LYS A 260 3.34 -8.86 -8.13
C LYS A 260 4.31 -9.61 -9.03
N ILE A 261 4.56 -9.10 -10.25
CA ILE A 261 5.46 -9.77 -11.22
C ILE A 261 6.87 -9.86 -10.66
N ARG A 262 7.40 -8.74 -10.16
CA ARG A 262 8.79 -8.65 -9.70
C ARG A 262 9.03 -9.49 -8.45
N ILE A 263 8.13 -9.38 -7.47
CA ILE A 263 8.17 -10.17 -6.23
C ILE A 263 8.06 -11.66 -6.56
N SER A 264 7.17 -12.06 -7.48
CA SER A 264 7.03 -13.47 -7.89
C SER A 264 8.31 -14.01 -8.54
N ALA A 265 8.97 -13.21 -9.39
CA ALA A 265 10.23 -13.62 -10.02
C ALA A 265 11.33 -13.85 -8.97
N MET A 266 11.49 -12.89 -8.04
CA MET A 266 12.45 -13.03 -6.94
C MET A 266 12.15 -14.25 -6.06
N PHE A 267 10.90 -14.47 -5.67
CA PHE A 267 10.53 -15.61 -4.81
C PHE A 267 10.70 -16.97 -5.50
N ARG A 268 10.46 -17.05 -6.80
CA ARG A 268 10.73 -18.27 -7.57
C ARG A 268 12.22 -18.62 -7.51
N ASP A 269 13.08 -17.65 -7.79
CA ASP A 269 14.53 -17.86 -7.85
C ASP A 269 15.12 -18.07 -6.44
N MET A 270 14.54 -17.43 -5.42
CA MET A 270 14.84 -17.69 -4.01
C MET A 270 14.49 -19.12 -3.59
N THR A 271 13.31 -19.60 -3.99
CA THR A 271 12.85 -20.98 -3.70
C THR A 271 13.74 -21.98 -4.40
N GLU A 272 14.18 -21.68 -5.62
CA GLU A 272 15.16 -22.50 -6.34
C GLU A 272 16.50 -22.56 -5.61
N MET A 273 17.04 -21.42 -5.15
CA MET A 273 18.27 -21.33 -4.37
C MET A 273 18.19 -22.10 -3.04
N LEU A 274 17.06 -22.03 -2.33
CA LEU A 274 16.82 -22.82 -1.11
C LEU A 274 16.69 -24.33 -1.41
N ARG A 275 16.21 -24.70 -2.60
CA ARG A 275 16.05 -26.09 -3.00
C ARG A 275 17.36 -26.71 -3.48
N SER A 276 18.13 -25.99 -4.30
CA SER A 276 19.38 -26.48 -4.87
C SER A 276 20.38 -26.73 -3.76
N GLY A 277 20.60 -25.76 -2.87
CA GLY A 277 21.66 -25.83 -1.85
C GLY A 277 23.06 -26.05 -2.45
N PRO A 278 24.14 -25.81 -1.70
CA PRO A 278 25.41 -26.43 -2.01
C PRO A 278 25.34 -27.96 -1.84
#